data_AF-A0A8J3CHK9-F1
#
_entry.id   AF-A0A8J3CHK9-F1
#
_cell.length_a   1.000
_cell.length_b   1.000
_cell.length_c   1.000
_cell.angle_alpha   90.00
_cell.angle_beta   90.00
_cell.angle_gamma   90.00
#
_symmetry.space_group_name_H-M   'P 1'
#
loop_
_entity.id
_entity.type
_entity.pdbx_description
1 polymer ?
#
loop_
_entity_poly.entity_id
_entity_poly.type
_entity_poly.pdbx_seq_one_letter_code
_entity_poly.pdbx_strand_id
1 'polypeptide(L)'
;MGIGQDQDGAATPTTTSHTGRRRRRAPKVVRQLERARERNARQLAEQRQREQRVEQALGAFIAAGEQIEAVEQRLQEKVREHETKVSRLREAAEQKVSGARVARARAALAIHEAGRTVEQVADLLEVSQREARRLIAVGRQAPGEALTPVPPTGQRGSAPPPRTATATPPRGPAGTGGPSPTPPENTAGTSRHQGEAGTPSPPHRSGPRPVPATDADGDTGGSTVGGA
;
A
#
# COMPACT_ATOMS: atom_id res chain seq x y z
N MET A 1 -17.67 42.21 -17.64
CA MET A 1 -16.52 43.00 -17.15
C MET A 1 -15.50 43.02 -18.27
N GLY A 2 -15.11 44.09 -18.93
CA GLY A 2 -15.39 45.52 -18.86
C GLY A 2 -14.47 46.09 -19.93
N ILE A 3 -14.94 46.12 -21.17
CA ILE A 3 -14.26 46.73 -22.31
C ILE A 3 -14.63 48.21 -22.24
N GLY A 4 -13.66 49.07 -21.95
CA GLY A 4 -13.75 50.53 -22.00
C GLY A 4 -12.35 51.06 -22.30
N GLN A 5 -12.06 51.31 -23.58
CA GLN A 5 -12.31 52.57 -24.28
C GLN A 5 -11.41 53.70 -23.80
N ASP A 6 -10.51 54.05 -24.71
CA ASP A 6 -10.28 55.40 -25.21
C ASP A 6 -9.97 56.47 -24.15
N GLN A 7 -8.73 56.98 -24.17
CA GLN A 7 -8.55 58.41 -24.43
C GLN A 7 -7.28 58.66 -25.24
N ASP A 8 -7.53 59.13 -26.45
CA ASP A 8 -6.66 59.96 -27.26
C ASP A 8 -6.11 61.14 -26.45
N GLY A 9 -4.79 61.28 -26.47
CA GLY A 9 -4.08 62.42 -25.91
C GLY A 9 -2.95 62.83 -26.85
N ALA A 10 -3.33 63.39 -28.00
CA ALA A 10 -2.42 64.02 -28.93
C ALA A 10 -1.70 65.19 -28.25
N ALA A 11 -0.37 65.10 -28.15
CA ALA A 11 0.51 66.24 -27.85
C ALA A 11 1.65 66.25 -28.87
N THR A 12 1.75 67.36 -29.58
CA THR A 12 2.70 67.64 -30.65
C THR A 12 4.13 67.78 -30.10
N PRO A 13 5.16 67.31 -30.83
CA PRO A 13 6.54 67.51 -30.43
C PRO A 13 7.04 68.90 -30.85
N THR A 14 7.25 69.79 -29.90
CA THR A 14 8.06 71.00 -30.09
C THR A 14 9.53 70.62 -30.24
N THR A 15 10.04 70.81 -31.45
CA THR A 15 11.44 70.56 -31.82
C THR A 15 12.30 71.76 -31.41
N THR A 16 12.97 71.67 -30.27
CA THR A 16 14.02 72.62 -29.86
C THR A 16 15.38 72.03 -30.20
N SER A 17 15.95 72.48 -31.33
CA SER A 17 17.29 72.16 -31.78
C SER A 17 18.35 72.89 -30.95
N HIS A 18 19.02 72.16 -30.05
CA HIS A 18 20.24 72.59 -29.37
C HIS A 18 21.42 71.72 -29.82
N THR A 19 22.03 72.11 -30.94
CA THR A 19 23.29 71.55 -31.44
C THR A 19 24.48 72.20 -30.72
N GLY A 20 24.66 71.86 -29.45
CA GLY A 20 25.79 72.31 -28.61
C GLY A 20 26.79 71.19 -28.33
N ARG A 21 27.93 71.20 -29.05
CA ARG A 21 29.24 70.60 -28.69
C ARG A 21 29.22 69.33 -27.80
N ARG A 22 28.81 68.18 -28.36
CA ARG A 22 29.11 66.84 -27.79
C ARG A 22 30.38 66.25 -28.41
N ARG A 23 31.56 66.66 -27.96
CA ARG A 23 32.78 65.88 -28.21
C ARG A 23 33.64 65.86 -26.94
N ARG A 24 33.89 64.63 -26.44
CA ARG A 24 34.96 64.19 -25.51
C ARG A 24 34.65 63.87 -24.04
N ARG A 25 33.49 64.22 -23.46
CA ARG A 25 33.10 63.73 -22.09
C ARG A 25 32.31 62.39 -22.08
N ALA A 26 32.00 61.83 -23.24
CA ALA A 26 31.10 60.70 -23.40
C ALA A 26 31.64 59.27 -23.09
N PRO A 27 32.94 58.93 -23.05
CA PRO A 27 33.35 57.53 -22.97
C PRO A 27 33.18 56.91 -21.56
N LYS A 28 33.32 57.70 -20.49
CA LYS A 28 33.19 57.19 -19.11
C LYS A 28 31.73 56.85 -18.77
N VAL A 29 30.79 57.69 -19.19
CA VAL A 29 29.35 57.47 -18.97
C VAL A 29 28.84 56.29 -19.78
N VAL A 30 29.27 56.15 -21.04
CA VAL A 30 28.93 54.99 -21.88
C VAL A 30 29.43 53.69 -21.25
N ARG A 31 30.71 53.62 -20.83
CA ARG A 31 31.26 52.46 -20.11
C ARG A 31 30.51 52.15 -18.81
N GLN A 32 30.09 53.18 -18.07
CA GLN A 32 29.33 53.00 -16.84
C GLN A 32 27.93 52.44 -17.12
N LEU A 33 27.27 52.92 -18.18
CA LEU A 33 25.97 52.42 -18.62
C LEU A 33 26.07 50.97 -19.12
N GLU A 34 27.09 50.63 -19.89
CA GLU A 34 27.36 49.26 -20.34
C GLU A 34 27.54 48.31 -19.16
N ARG A 35 28.35 48.67 -18.16
CA ARG A 35 28.52 47.89 -16.92
C ARG A 35 27.23 47.76 -16.10
N ALA A 36 26.36 48.77 -16.13
CA ALA A 36 25.06 48.70 -15.46
C ALA A 36 24.13 47.74 -16.20
N ARG A 37 24.06 47.83 -17.53
CA ARG A 37 23.28 46.91 -18.38
C ARG A 37 23.75 45.47 -18.25
N GLU A 38 25.06 45.24 -18.23
CA GLU A 38 25.63 43.90 -18.08
C GLU A 38 25.29 43.29 -16.71
N ARG A 39 25.38 44.05 -15.62
CA ARG A 39 24.96 43.58 -14.30
C ARG A 39 23.47 43.26 -14.25
N ASN A 40 22.63 44.11 -14.84
CA ASN A 40 21.19 43.86 -14.91
C ASN A 40 20.87 42.60 -15.74
N ALA A 41 21.52 42.43 -16.89
CA ALA A 41 21.37 41.24 -17.72
C ALA A 41 21.78 39.96 -16.99
N ARG A 42 22.91 39.99 -16.25
CA ARG A 42 23.34 38.87 -15.40
C ARG A 42 22.33 38.56 -14.30
N GLN A 43 21.84 39.56 -13.58
CA GLN A 43 20.81 39.39 -12.55
C GLN A 43 19.53 38.77 -13.10
N LEU A 44 19.05 39.26 -14.25
CA LEU A 44 17.85 38.73 -14.89
C LEU A 44 18.06 37.29 -15.38
N ALA A 45 19.24 36.96 -15.91
CA ALA A 45 19.58 35.60 -16.31
C ALA A 45 19.63 34.65 -15.10
N GLU A 46 20.25 35.06 -13.99
CA GLU A 46 20.26 34.29 -12.74
C GLU A 46 18.85 34.10 -12.18
N GLN A 47 18.01 35.13 -12.20
CA GLN A 47 16.62 35.04 -11.76
C GLN A 47 15.84 34.03 -12.61
N ARG A 48 15.92 34.11 -13.94
CA ARG A 48 15.25 33.16 -14.84
C ARG A 48 15.73 31.73 -14.60
N GLN A 49 17.02 31.52 -14.37
CA GLN A 49 17.54 30.19 -14.04
C GLN A 49 17.02 29.66 -12.70
N ARG A 50 16.81 30.54 -11.70
CA ARG A 50 16.20 30.15 -10.42
C ARG A 50 14.73 29.79 -10.61
N GLU A 51 13.98 30.62 -11.32
CA GLU A 51 12.57 30.38 -11.64
C GLU A 51 12.39 29.05 -12.40
N GLN A 52 13.20 28.79 -13.44
CA GLN A 52 13.18 27.51 -14.16
C GLN A 52 13.48 26.31 -13.25
N ARG A 53 14.43 26.43 -12.31
CA ARG A 53 14.72 25.37 -11.34
C ARG A 53 13.54 25.13 -10.40
N VAL A 54 12.87 26.18 -9.96
CA VAL A 54 11.67 26.08 -9.12
C VAL A 54 10.53 25.44 -9.90
N GLU A 55 10.26 25.87 -11.13
CA GLU A 55 9.25 25.28 -12.00
C GLU A 55 9.49 23.78 -12.24
N GLN A 56 10.73 23.40 -12.56
CA GLN A 56 11.10 22.00 -12.73
C GLN A 56 10.90 21.19 -11.44
N ALA A 57 11.30 21.74 -10.29
CA ALA A 57 11.12 21.09 -8.99
C ALA A 57 9.63 20.93 -8.63
N LEU A 58 8.80 21.94 -8.91
CA LEU A 58 7.35 21.87 -8.72
C LEU A 58 6.71 20.82 -9.63
N GLY A 59 7.12 20.76 -10.91
CA GLY A 59 6.65 19.73 -11.83
C GLY A 59 7.01 18.32 -11.36
N ALA A 60 8.25 18.11 -10.91
CA ALA A 60 8.68 16.83 -10.36
C ALA A 60 7.93 16.45 -9.06
N PHE A 61 7.67 17.43 -8.19
CA PHE A 61 6.89 17.23 -6.97
C PHE A 61 5.45 16.79 -7.26
N ILE A 62 4.77 17.47 -8.18
CA ILE A 62 3.39 17.12 -8.57
C ILE A 62 3.36 15.71 -9.20
N ALA A 63 4.26 15.43 -10.13
CA ALA A 63 4.34 14.11 -10.78
C ALA A 63 4.60 12.98 -9.76
N ALA A 64 5.45 13.23 -8.76
CA ALA A 64 5.68 12.27 -7.68
C ALA A 64 4.41 12.06 -6.82
N GLY A 65 3.66 13.12 -6.54
CA GLY A 65 2.37 13.04 -5.85
C GLY A 65 1.37 12.17 -6.61
N GLU A 66 1.20 12.40 -7.91
CA GLU A 66 0.30 11.59 -8.77
C GLU A 66 0.72 10.12 -8.81
N GLN A 67 2.03 9.83 -8.84
CA GLN A 67 2.54 8.46 -8.79
C GLN A 67 2.22 7.77 -7.46
N ILE A 68 2.37 8.47 -6.33
CA ILE A 68 2.03 7.96 -5.00
C ILE A 68 0.54 7.64 -4.96
N GLU A 69 -0.32 8.59 -5.33
CA GLU A 69 -1.78 8.40 -5.36
C GLU A 69 -2.18 7.20 -6.25
N ALA A 70 -1.57 7.05 -7.43
CA ALA A 70 -1.85 5.93 -8.31
C ALA A 70 -1.44 4.57 -7.69
N VAL A 71 -0.31 4.52 -6.98
CA VAL A 71 0.11 3.30 -6.26
C VAL A 71 -0.83 2.98 -5.11
N GLU A 72 -1.24 3.99 -4.33
CA GLU A 72 -2.18 3.83 -3.22
C GLU A 72 -3.55 3.35 -3.70
N GLN A 73 -4.08 3.93 -4.77
CA GLN A 73 -5.34 3.49 -5.38
C GLN A 73 -5.27 2.01 -5.80
N ARG A 74 -4.21 1.61 -6.51
CA ARG A 74 -4.00 0.20 -6.90
C ARG A 74 -3.89 -0.73 -5.70
N LEU A 75 -3.28 -0.28 -4.61
CA LEU A 75 -3.19 -1.05 -3.37
C LEU A 75 -4.58 -1.20 -2.75
N GLN A 76 -5.36 -0.13 -2.65
CA GLN A 76 -6.72 -0.15 -2.11
C GLN A 76 -7.64 -1.07 -2.92
N GLU A 77 -7.55 -1.05 -4.25
CA GLU A 77 -8.30 -1.96 -5.12
C GLU A 77 -7.98 -3.43 -4.83
N LYS A 78 -6.69 -3.77 -4.73
CA LYS A 78 -6.25 -5.14 -4.41
C LYS A 78 -6.70 -5.56 -3.01
N VAL A 79 -6.63 -4.67 -2.03
CA VAL A 79 -7.12 -4.95 -0.67
C VAL A 79 -8.60 -5.30 -0.70
N ARG A 80 -9.43 -4.48 -1.36
CA ARG A 80 -10.89 -4.73 -1.50
C ARG A 80 -11.18 -6.06 -2.21
N GLU A 81 -10.42 -6.38 -3.25
CA GLU A 81 -10.54 -7.66 -3.96
C GLU A 81 -10.24 -8.84 -3.03
N HIS A 82 -9.15 -8.77 -2.26
CA HIS A 82 -8.78 -9.82 -1.31
C HIS A 82 -9.77 -9.94 -0.15
N GLU A 83 -10.28 -8.84 0.39
CA GLU A 83 -11.32 -8.84 1.42
C GLU A 83 -12.60 -9.55 0.93
N THR A 84 -13.02 -9.25 -0.30
CA THR A 84 -14.17 -9.91 -0.94
C THR A 84 -13.93 -11.41 -1.08
N LYS A 85 -12.72 -11.84 -1.51
CA LYS A 85 -12.36 -13.26 -1.62
C LYS A 85 -12.37 -13.95 -0.24
N VAL A 86 -11.83 -13.31 0.78
CA VAL A 86 -11.80 -13.84 2.16
C VAL A 86 -13.21 -14.00 2.72
N SER A 87 -14.08 -13.00 2.53
CA SER A 87 -15.50 -13.08 2.95
C SER A 87 -16.20 -14.25 2.28
N ARG A 88 -16.10 -14.40 0.95
CA ARG A 88 -16.70 -15.52 0.22
C ARG A 88 -16.20 -16.89 0.70
N LEU A 89 -14.90 -17.02 0.93
CA LEU A 89 -14.32 -18.27 1.43
C LEU A 89 -14.80 -18.59 2.85
N ARG A 90 -14.96 -17.59 3.72
CA ARG A 90 -15.51 -17.76 5.07
C ARG A 90 -16.96 -18.21 5.03
N GLU A 91 -17.79 -17.58 4.22
CA GLU A 91 -19.21 -17.96 4.03
C GLU A 91 -19.33 -19.40 3.50
N ALA A 92 -18.54 -19.75 2.47
CA ALA A 92 -18.54 -21.11 1.93
C ALA A 92 -18.05 -22.15 2.95
N ALA A 93 -17.06 -21.81 3.78
CA ALA A 93 -16.59 -22.68 4.85
C ALA A 93 -17.66 -22.85 5.94
N GLU A 94 -18.33 -21.77 6.35
CA GLU A 94 -19.40 -21.80 7.33
C GLU A 94 -20.58 -22.65 6.85
N GLN A 95 -20.99 -22.52 5.58
CA GLN A 95 -22.01 -23.36 4.96
C GLN A 95 -21.62 -24.84 4.96
N LYS A 96 -20.36 -25.18 4.66
CA LYS A 96 -19.88 -26.57 4.72
C LYS A 96 -19.88 -27.11 6.14
N VAL A 97 -19.45 -26.31 7.12
CA VAL A 97 -19.43 -26.69 8.53
C VAL A 97 -20.85 -26.87 9.07
N SER A 98 -21.78 -25.97 8.74
CA SER A 98 -23.17 -26.09 9.15
C SER A 98 -23.83 -27.32 8.52
N GLY A 99 -23.61 -27.56 7.22
CA GLY A 99 -24.05 -28.77 6.53
C GLY A 99 -23.51 -30.06 7.17
N ALA A 100 -22.21 -30.11 7.46
CA ALA A 100 -21.59 -31.24 8.14
C ALA A 100 -22.14 -31.46 9.57
N ARG A 101 -22.41 -30.38 10.32
CA ARG A 101 -23.04 -30.46 11.65
C ARG A 101 -24.45 -31.03 11.57
N VAL A 102 -25.26 -30.59 10.60
CA VAL A 102 -26.60 -31.15 10.36
C VAL A 102 -26.52 -32.61 9.97
N ALA A 103 -25.61 -32.98 9.06
CA ALA A 103 -25.40 -34.37 8.67
C ALA A 103 -24.99 -35.26 9.86
N ARG A 104 -24.07 -34.78 10.72
CA ARG A 104 -23.66 -35.47 11.96
C ARG A 104 -24.84 -35.66 12.92
N ALA A 105 -25.68 -34.64 13.09
CA ALA A 105 -26.87 -34.73 13.93
C ALA A 105 -27.91 -35.72 13.38
N ARG A 106 -28.14 -35.72 12.06
CA ARG A 106 -29.03 -36.69 11.39
C ARG A 106 -28.50 -38.12 11.52
N ALA A 107 -27.20 -38.34 11.35
CA ALA A 107 -26.59 -39.65 11.54
C ALA A 107 -26.78 -40.16 12.98
N ALA A 108 -26.56 -39.31 13.98
CA ALA A 108 -26.80 -39.66 15.38
C ALA A 108 -28.28 -40.00 15.66
N LEU A 109 -29.22 -39.26 15.06
CA LEU A 109 -30.65 -39.57 15.15
C LEU A 109 -30.97 -40.94 14.51
N ALA A 110 -30.46 -41.22 13.31
CA ALA A 110 -30.71 -42.49 12.63
C ALA A 110 -30.22 -43.71 13.42
N ILE A 111 -29.06 -43.60 14.09
CA ILE A 111 -28.55 -44.66 14.98
C ILE A 111 -29.50 -44.88 16.17
N HIS A 112 -30.01 -43.78 16.75
CA HIS A 112 -30.97 -43.86 17.86
C HIS A 112 -32.31 -44.48 17.41
N GLU A 113 -32.81 -44.12 16.23
CA GLU A 113 -34.03 -44.68 15.63
C GLU A 113 -33.90 -46.17 15.29
N ALA A 114 -32.68 -46.64 15.02
CA ALA A 114 -32.38 -48.07 14.86
C ALA A 114 -32.41 -48.86 16.20
N GLY A 115 -32.91 -48.26 17.28
CA GLY A 115 -33.14 -48.92 18.57
C GLY A 115 -31.96 -48.83 19.55
N ARG A 116 -30.93 -48.02 19.27
CA ARG A 116 -29.82 -47.81 20.21
C ARG A 116 -30.20 -46.80 21.30
N THR A 117 -29.77 -47.08 22.53
CA THR A 117 -29.95 -46.13 23.64
C THR A 117 -29.02 -44.93 23.48
N VAL A 118 -29.34 -43.81 24.13
CA VAL A 118 -28.53 -42.59 24.09
C VAL A 118 -27.10 -42.83 24.59
N GLU A 119 -26.91 -43.72 25.57
CA GLU A 119 -25.59 -44.07 26.10
C GLU A 119 -24.77 -44.84 25.05
N GLN A 120 -25.37 -45.84 24.41
CA GLN A 120 -24.72 -46.57 23.31
C GLN A 120 -24.38 -45.67 22.12
N VAL A 121 -25.22 -44.69 21.80
CA VAL A 121 -24.91 -43.68 20.77
C VAL A 121 -23.74 -42.80 21.20
N ALA A 122 -23.67 -42.41 22.47
CA ALA A 122 -22.59 -41.61 23.01
C ALA A 122 -21.25 -42.37 22.97
N ASP A 123 -21.25 -43.62 23.40
CA ASP A 123 -20.08 -44.51 23.36
C ASP A 123 -19.63 -44.77 21.91
N LEU A 124 -20.56 -45.07 21.00
CA LEU A 124 -20.26 -45.35 19.59
C LEU A 124 -19.68 -44.14 18.84
N LEU A 125 -20.13 -42.93 19.18
CA LEU A 125 -19.66 -41.68 18.55
C LEU A 125 -18.50 -41.04 19.32
N GLU A 126 -18.02 -41.67 20.40
CA GLU A 126 -16.97 -41.16 21.29
C GLU A 126 -17.25 -39.74 21.79
N VAL A 127 -18.50 -39.48 22.18
CA VAL A 127 -18.95 -38.19 22.72
C VAL A 127 -19.58 -38.34 24.09
N SER A 128 -19.70 -37.24 24.84
CA SER A 128 -20.46 -37.25 26.09
C SER A 128 -21.94 -37.57 25.84
N GLN A 129 -22.61 -38.24 26.79
CA GLN A 129 -24.06 -38.50 26.70
C GLN A 129 -24.88 -37.21 26.50
N ARG A 130 -24.45 -36.10 27.11
CA ARG A 130 -25.07 -34.79 26.92
C ARG A 130 -24.99 -34.32 25.47
N GLU A 131 -23.84 -34.49 24.82
CA GLU A 131 -23.65 -34.15 23.41
C GLU A 131 -24.46 -35.08 22.50
N ALA A 132 -24.52 -36.39 22.79
CA ALA A 132 -25.37 -37.32 22.05
C ALA A 132 -26.84 -36.92 22.12
N ARG A 133 -27.37 -36.58 23.32
CA ARG A 133 -28.74 -36.04 23.48
C ARG A 133 -28.95 -34.78 22.64
N ARG A 134 -27.97 -33.86 22.64
CA ARG A 134 -28.02 -32.64 21.83
C ARG A 134 -28.05 -32.95 20.34
N LEU A 135 -27.20 -33.84 19.85
CA LEU A 135 -27.16 -34.24 18.43
C LEU A 135 -28.47 -34.88 17.99
N ILE A 136 -29.05 -35.78 18.79
CA ILE A 136 -30.35 -36.39 18.52
C ILE A 136 -31.45 -35.32 18.48
N ALA A 137 -31.47 -34.39 19.44
CA ALA A 137 -32.45 -33.30 19.47
C ALA A 137 -32.33 -32.38 18.24
N VAL A 138 -31.10 -31.98 17.87
CA VAL A 138 -30.83 -31.19 16.65
C VAL A 138 -31.24 -31.97 15.39
N GLY A 139 -30.97 -33.28 15.34
CA GLY A 139 -31.37 -34.15 14.24
C GLY A 139 -32.88 -34.20 14.04
N ARG A 140 -33.67 -34.18 15.13
CA ARG A 140 -35.14 -34.14 15.08
C ARG A 140 -35.69 -32.80 14.59
N GLN A 141 -34.98 -31.71 14.89
CA GLN A 141 -35.37 -30.35 14.50
C GLN A 141 -34.91 -29.98 13.08
N ALA A 142 -33.90 -30.68 12.56
CA ALA A 142 -33.44 -30.46 11.19
C ALA A 142 -34.60 -30.79 10.23
N PRO A 143 -35.03 -29.85 9.35
CA PRO A 143 -36.11 -30.10 8.43
C PRO A 143 -35.80 -31.37 7.64
N GLY A 144 -36.79 -32.27 7.56
CA GLY A 144 -36.71 -33.53 6.84
C GLY A 144 -36.65 -33.27 5.34
N GLU A 145 -35.53 -32.76 4.87
CA GLU A 145 -35.19 -32.76 3.46
C GLU A 145 -34.99 -34.24 3.10
N ALA A 146 -36.06 -34.83 2.57
CA ALA A 146 -36.14 -36.23 2.21
C ALA A 146 -34.90 -36.58 1.37
N LEU A 147 -34.01 -37.36 1.97
CA LEU A 147 -32.85 -37.95 1.32
C LEU A 147 -33.37 -38.81 0.17
N THR A 148 -33.44 -38.22 -1.03
CA THR A 148 -33.35 -39.01 -2.25
C THR A 148 -31.92 -39.54 -2.27
N PRO A 149 -31.71 -40.87 -2.27
CA PRO A 149 -30.38 -41.44 -2.30
C PRO A 149 -29.75 -41.12 -3.65
N VAL A 150 -28.83 -40.16 -3.69
CA VAL A 150 -27.97 -39.94 -4.85
C VAL A 150 -26.99 -41.12 -4.90
N PRO A 151 -26.98 -41.95 -5.96
CA PRO A 151 -26.05 -43.05 -6.08
C PRO A 151 -24.60 -42.51 -6.19
N PRO A 152 -23.60 -43.23 -5.67
CA PRO A 152 -22.21 -42.85 -5.84
C PRO A 152 -21.81 -43.03 -7.31
N THR A 153 -21.77 -41.94 -8.07
CA THR A 153 -21.15 -41.93 -9.40
C THR A 153 -19.66 -42.16 -9.21
N GLY A 154 -19.23 -43.41 -9.35
CA GLY A 154 -17.84 -43.76 -9.47
C GLY A 154 -17.24 -43.07 -10.70
N GLN A 155 -16.37 -42.10 -10.48
CA GLN A 155 -15.31 -41.79 -11.44
C GLN A 155 -13.99 -42.27 -10.87
N ARG A 156 -13.63 -43.48 -11.35
CA ARG A 156 -12.30 -44.06 -11.34
C ARG A 156 -11.28 -43.04 -11.83
N GLY A 157 -10.11 -43.08 -11.19
CA GLY A 157 -8.96 -42.29 -11.56
C GLY A 157 -8.52 -42.55 -13.01
N SER A 158 -8.22 -41.45 -13.70
CA SER A 158 -7.22 -41.46 -14.76
C SER A 158 -5.87 -41.20 -14.11
N ALA A 159 -5.09 -42.28 -13.99
CA ALA A 159 -3.68 -42.23 -13.69
C ALA A 159 -2.92 -41.49 -14.82
N PRO A 160 -1.93 -40.63 -14.52
CA PRO A 160 -1.00 -40.14 -15.52
C PRO A 160 -0.01 -41.25 -15.91
N PRO A 161 0.31 -41.45 -17.21
CA PRO A 161 1.36 -42.38 -17.61
C PRO A 161 2.75 -41.84 -17.25
N PRO A 162 3.71 -42.69 -16.82
CA PRO A 162 5.11 -42.31 -16.69
C PRO A 162 5.74 -42.25 -18.09
N ARG A 163 6.24 -41.08 -18.51
CA ARG A 163 7.09 -40.97 -19.69
C ARG A 163 8.55 -40.85 -19.27
N THR A 164 9.25 -41.91 -19.62
CA THR A 164 10.67 -42.18 -19.58
C THR A 164 11.53 -41.03 -20.13
N ALA A 165 12.59 -40.74 -19.39
CA ALA A 165 13.77 -40.07 -19.89
C ALA A 165 14.35 -40.85 -21.07
N THR A 166 14.61 -40.18 -22.20
CA THR A 166 15.54 -40.67 -23.22
C THR A 166 16.47 -39.52 -23.56
N ALA A 167 17.70 -39.62 -23.09
CA ALA A 167 18.84 -38.89 -23.58
C ALA A 167 19.12 -39.31 -25.03
N THR A 168 19.46 -38.36 -25.92
CA THR A 168 20.61 -38.40 -26.86
C THR A 168 20.63 -37.10 -27.69
N PRO A 169 21.78 -36.41 -27.80
CA PRO A 169 21.93 -35.13 -28.51
C PRO A 169 22.27 -35.31 -30.00
N PRO A 170 22.00 -34.32 -30.88
CA PRO A 170 22.66 -34.23 -32.17
C PRO A 170 24.02 -33.52 -32.05
N ARG A 171 25.05 -34.23 -32.50
CA ARG A 171 26.46 -33.83 -32.60
C ARG A 171 26.71 -33.16 -33.96
N GLY A 172 27.17 -31.89 -33.92
CA GLY A 172 28.13 -31.28 -34.87
C GLY A 172 27.56 -30.43 -36.03
N PRO A 173 28.40 -29.60 -36.70
CA PRO A 173 29.86 -29.50 -36.58
C PRO A 173 30.41 -28.09 -36.24
N ALA A 174 31.72 -28.10 -35.99
CA ALA A 174 32.60 -27.02 -35.59
C ALA A 174 32.61 -25.78 -36.50
N GLY A 175 32.90 -24.62 -35.89
CA GLY A 175 33.19 -23.38 -36.63
C GLY A 175 33.47 -22.16 -35.74
N THR A 176 34.69 -22.11 -35.18
CA THR A 176 35.56 -20.92 -35.12
C THR A 176 35.15 -19.66 -34.32
N GLY A 177 35.93 -19.32 -33.27
CA GLY A 177 36.22 -17.92 -32.89
C GLY A 177 35.96 -17.52 -31.43
N GLY A 178 36.93 -17.69 -30.54
CA GLY A 178 36.99 -17.00 -29.25
C GLY A 178 37.20 -15.48 -29.42
N PRO A 179 36.90 -14.66 -28.39
CA PRO A 179 37.80 -14.59 -27.24
C PRO A 179 37.12 -14.68 -25.86
N SER A 180 37.93 -15.19 -24.92
CA SER A 180 37.71 -15.42 -23.50
C SER A 180 37.61 -14.12 -22.69
N PRO A 181 36.63 -13.96 -21.78
CA PRO A 181 36.73 -13.06 -20.65
C PRO A 181 37.15 -13.82 -19.38
N THR A 182 38.34 -13.49 -18.91
CA THR A 182 38.86 -13.76 -17.56
C THR A 182 38.01 -13.08 -16.48
N PRO A 183 37.73 -13.73 -15.33
CA PRO A 183 37.28 -13.04 -14.13
C PRO A 183 38.48 -12.46 -13.36
N PRO A 184 38.46 -11.19 -12.90
CA PRO A 184 39.47 -10.72 -11.98
C PRO A 184 39.15 -11.18 -10.55
N GLU A 185 40.03 -12.05 -10.06
CA GLU A 185 40.28 -12.32 -8.65
C GLU A 185 41.49 -11.46 -8.22
N ASN A 186 41.30 -10.54 -7.27
CA ASN A 186 42.37 -9.98 -6.43
C ASN A 186 41.70 -9.18 -5.29
N THR A 187 42.09 -9.17 -4.02
CA THR A 187 42.91 -10.00 -3.14
C THR A 187 42.83 -9.33 -1.76
N ALA A 188 42.83 -10.15 -0.72
CA ALA A 188 43.27 -9.89 0.65
C ALA A 188 42.95 -8.55 1.33
N GLY A 189 42.01 -8.62 2.28
CA GLY A 189 41.96 -7.77 3.46
C GLY A 189 41.74 -8.65 4.70
N THR A 190 42.82 -9.24 5.19
CA THR A 190 42.89 -10.05 6.42
C THR A 190 42.56 -9.21 7.64
N SER A 191 41.46 -9.52 8.35
CA SER A 191 41.34 -9.19 9.78
C SER A 191 40.49 -10.25 10.49
N ARG A 192 41.21 -11.24 11.04
CA ARG A 192 40.75 -12.05 12.18
C ARG A 192 40.74 -11.16 13.43
N HIS A 193 39.60 -11.07 14.10
CA HIS A 193 39.54 -10.98 15.56
C HIS A 193 38.34 -11.81 16.04
N GLN A 194 38.62 -13.03 16.48
CA GLN A 194 37.84 -13.70 17.51
C GLN A 194 38.43 -13.28 18.86
N GLY A 195 37.58 -12.88 19.80
CA GLY A 195 38.02 -12.57 21.17
C GLY A 195 36.98 -11.76 21.95
N GLU A 196 36.06 -12.50 22.58
CA GLU A 196 35.60 -12.27 23.96
C GLU A 196 34.67 -11.09 24.33
N ALA A 197 33.82 -11.41 25.33
CA ALA A 197 32.94 -10.56 26.14
C ALA A 197 31.75 -9.94 25.38
N GLY A 198 30.49 -10.29 25.64
CA GLY A 198 29.86 -10.28 26.96
C GLY A 198 29.25 -8.90 27.21
N THR A 199 27.91 -8.84 27.31
CA THR A 199 27.02 -7.73 27.76
C THR A 199 26.54 -6.70 26.71
N PRO A 200 25.44 -5.96 26.96
CA PRO A 200 24.09 -6.47 27.24
C PRO A 200 23.03 -5.78 26.35
N SER A 201 21.78 -6.27 26.43
CA SER A 201 20.58 -5.70 25.81
C SER A 201 20.46 -4.17 25.99
N PRO A 202 19.93 -3.44 24.99
CA PRO A 202 19.61 -2.03 25.14
C PRO A 202 18.47 -1.83 26.15
N PRO A 203 18.54 -0.80 27.02
CA PRO A 203 17.49 -0.52 27.99
C PRO A 203 16.22 0.00 27.30
N HIS A 204 15.10 -0.47 27.80
CA HIS A 204 13.76 0.04 27.55
C HIS A 204 13.74 1.57 27.61
N ARG A 205 13.36 2.20 26.49
CA ARG A 205 13.09 3.63 26.45
C ARG A 205 11.80 3.86 27.22
N SER A 206 11.95 4.31 28.45
CA SER A 206 10.90 4.83 29.32
C SER A 206 10.08 5.88 28.56
N GLY A 207 8.88 5.49 28.14
CA GLY A 207 7.84 6.44 27.73
C GLY A 207 7.36 7.27 28.93
N PRO A 208 6.83 8.47 28.70
CA PRO A 208 6.52 9.42 29.75
C PRO A 208 5.45 8.91 30.72
N ARG A 209 5.76 9.11 31.99
CA ARG A 209 4.92 8.89 33.17
C ARG A 209 3.59 9.65 33.04
N PRO A 210 2.42 9.03 33.24
CA PRO A 210 1.16 9.77 33.33
C PRO A 210 1.20 10.67 34.57
N VAL A 211 0.95 11.97 34.38
CA VAL A 211 0.71 12.93 35.46
C VAL A 211 -0.63 12.59 36.12
N PRO A 212 -0.72 12.57 37.46
CA PRO A 212 -2.01 12.49 38.13
C PRO A 212 -2.79 13.77 37.84
N ALA A 213 -4.03 13.63 37.39
CA ALA A 213 -4.98 14.72 37.33
C ALA A 213 -5.15 15.28 38.74
N THR A 214 -4.69 16.50 38.95
CA THR A 214 -5.01 17.26 40.15
C THR A 214 -6.47 17.65 40.05
N ASP A 215 -7.26 17.16 40.99
CA ASP A 215 -8.57 17.67 41.35
C ASP A 215 -8.46 19.19 41.54
N ALA A 216 -9.06 19.95 40.63
CA ALA A 216 -9.31 21.37 40.80
C ALA A 216 -10.73 21.50 41.33
N ASP A 217 -10.83 21.38 42.66
CA ASP A 217 -11.84 22.09 43.44
C ASP A 217 -11.78 23.58 43.10
N GLY A 218 -12.95 24.10 42.73
CA GLY A 218 -13.26 25.49 42.44
C GLY A 218 -14.74 25.50 42.10
N ASP A 219 -15.62 25.30 43.07
CA ASP A 219 -15.98 26.27 44.11
C ASP A 219 -16.24 27.68 43.58
N THR A 220 -17.36 28.19 44.07
CA THR A 220 -17.83 29.59 44.12
C THR A 220 -18.33 30.32 42.88
N GLY A 221 -19.67 30.43 42.84
CA GLY A 221 -20.41 31.67 42.53
C GLY A 221 -20.90 31.77 41.09
N GLY A 222 -22.17 31.97 40.77
CA GLY A 222 -23.26 32.60 41.51
C GLY A 222 -23.90 33.65 40.60
N SER A 223 -25.25 33.72 40.60
CA SER A 223 -26.07 34.81 40.01
C SER A 223 -26.09 34.85 38.46
N THR A 224 -27.21 34.94 37.75
CA THR A 224 -28.45 35.74 37.90
C THR A 224 -29.58 35.03 37.13
N VAL A 225 -30.67 34.56 37.74
CA VAL A 225 -31.96 35.25 37.96
C VAL A 225 -32.29 36.44 37.03
N GLY A 226 -33.40 36.31 36.31
CA GLY A 226 -34.24 37.40 35.80
C GLY A 226 -34.00 37.74 34.32
N GLY A 227 -34.98 37.80 33.43
CA GLY A 227 -36.43 37.75 33.59
C GLY A 227 -37.09 38.27 32.30
N ALA A 228 -38.40 38.04 32.22
CA ALA A 228 -39.38 38.49 31.22
C ALA A 228 -39.35 37.81 29.86
#